data_AF-A0A3N5X9X6-F1
#
_entry.id   AF-A0A3N5X9X6-F1
#
_cell.length_a   1.000
_cell.length_b   1.000
_cell.length_c   1.000
_cell.angle_alpha   90.00
_cell.angle_beta   90.00
_cell.angle_gamma   90.00
#
_symmetry.space_group_name_H-M   'P 1'
#
loop_
_entity.id
_entity.type
_entity.pdbx_description
1 polymer ?
#
loop_
_entity_poly.entity_id
_entity_poly.type
_entity_poly.pdbx_seq_one_letter_code
_entity_poly.pdbx_strand_id
1 'polypeptide(L)'
;MKELMLESMLNLDCGEMYVKGDTLYMPLLYSSQISAIVDDIPQPDTGWKPLAVRQGASVFAAGLSLRSLVENYAIHDPASYELARANLLKRYEIENIDTQINLQDRMLEKLVFEVMPYFVRINEDIRNRKEPTKTEILNRLAEKANIPLDEYRGKVKLVSDNTPLEKAIEQLKSLQQGLTFPNEGIITGSALEDWFKGALENHILNKEAELRENIMAIREEFLAKELDRQAVQLYLA
;
A
#
# COMPACT_ATOMS: atom_id res chain seq x y z
N MET A 1 -24.13 -1.13 -9.43
CA MET A 1 -24.89 -1.24 -8.16
C MET A 1 -24.06 -0.88 -6.91
N LYS A 2 -22.72 -0.93 -6.95
CA LYS A 2 -21.84 -0.57 -5.82
C LYS A 2 -21.31 0.87 -5.84
N GLU A 3 -21.02 1.46 -7.01
CA GLU A 3 -20.75 2.92 -7.15
C GLU A 3 -21.93 3.75 -6.64
N LEU A 4 -23.15 3.32 -7.01
CA LEU A 4 -24.39 3.89 -6.51
C LEU A 4 -24.52 3.85 -4.99
N MET A 5 -23.81 3.00 -4.25
CA MET A 5 -23.93 2.91 -2.79
C MET A 5 -23.01 3.90 -2.08
N LEU A 6 -21.78 4.13 -2.56
CA LEU A 6 -20.89 5.14 -1.97
C LEU A 6 -21.29 6.56 -2.40
N GLU A 7 -21.63 6.74 -3.68
CA GLU A 7 -22.16 8.02 -4.16
C GLU A 7 -23.54 8.31 -3.57
N SER A 8 -24.41 7.31 -3.36
CA SER A 8 -25.64 7.56 -2.60
C SER A 8 -25.37 7.78 -1.12
N MET A 9 -24.44 7.11 -0.46
CA MET A 9 -24.16 7.39 0.96
C MET A 9 -23.58 8.78 1.21
N LEU A 10 -22.86 9.35 0.22
CA LEU A 10 -22.33 10.71 0.28
C LEU A 10 -23.27 11.78 -0.34
N ASN A 11 -24.13 11.44 -1.32
CA ASN A 11 -25.15 12.33 -1.93
C ASN A 11 -26.57 12.15 -1.37
N LEU A 12 -26.81 11.21 -0.46
CA LEU A 12 -28.06 11.17 0.27
C LEU A 12 -28.07 12.46 1.10
N ASP A 13 -29.20 13.18 1.07
CA ASP A 13 -29.76 13.90 2.22
C ASP A 13 -29.95 12.92 3.40
N CYS A 14 -28.92 12.12 3.72
CA CYS A 14 -28.86 11.22 4.84
C CYS A 14 -28.78 12.17 6.03
N GLY A 15 -29.91 12.29 6.73
CA GLY A 15 -29.96 12.90 8.04
C GLY A 15 -28.87 12.34 8.95
N GLU A 16 -28.70 13.04 10.07
CA GLU A 16 -27.91 12.66 11.23
C GLU A 16 -27.58 11.15 11.28
N MET A 17 -26.29 10.81 11.26
CA MET A 17 -25.76 9.46 11.51
C MET A 17 -25.17 9.43 12.91
N TYR A 18 -24.91 8.24 13.47
CA TYR A 18 -24.32 8.13 14.81
C TYR A 18 -22.97 7.41 14.76
N VAL A 19 -21.95 7.97 15.41
CA VAL A 19 -20.61 7.39 15.52
C VAL A 19 -20.42 6.81 16.92
N LYS A 20 -19.97 5.56 16.99
CA LYS A 20 -19.51 4.92 18.23
C LYS A 20 -18.21 4.19 17.97
N GLY A 21 -17.13 4.59 18.63
CA GLY A 21 -15.78 4.14 18.32
C GLY A 21 -15.44 4.33 16.83
N ASP A 22 -15.11 3.23 16.16
CA ASP A 22 -14.73 3.15 14.74
C ASP A 22 -15.91 2.76 13.83
N THR A 23 -17.16 2.83 14.30
CA THR A 23 -18.33 2.32 13.56
C THR A 23 -19.36 3.42 13.36
N LEU A 24 -19.81 3.54 12.10
CA LEU A 24 -20.90 4.41 11.70
C LEU A 24 -22.21 3.64 11.79
N TYR A 25 -23.18 4.24 12.46
CA TYR A 25 -24.53 3.74 12.59
C TYR A 25 -25.47 4.60 11.75
N MET A 26 -26.24 3.95 10.88
CA MET A 26 -27.16 4.59 9.96
C MET A 26 -28.55 4.73 10.61
N PRO A 27 -29.27 5.83 10.37
CA PRO A 27 -30.62 5.98 10.90
C PRO A 27 -31.54 4.89 10.33
N LEU A 28 -32.25 4.18 11.20
CA LEU A 28 -33.30 3.27 10.76
C LEU A 28 -34.52 4.10 10.36
N LEU A 29 -34.85 4.10 9.08
CA LEU A 29 -36.10 4.68 8.60
C LEU A 29 -37.26 3.90 9.24
N TYR A 30 -38.01 4.58 10.11
CA TYR A 30 -39.03 3.97 10.97
C TYR A 30 -40.05 3.15 10.18
N SER A 31 -40.01 1.83 10.36
CA SER A 31 -41.24 1.05 10.45
C SER A 31 -41.36 0.56 11.90
N SER A 32 -42.55 0.67 12.48
CA SER A 32 -42.84 0.21 13.85
C SER A 32 -42.56 -1.29 14.06
N GLN A 33 -42.46 -2.04 12.96
CA GLN A 33 -42.09 -3.45 12.96
C GLN A 33 -40.59 -3.65 13.21
N ILE A 34 -39.74 -2.76 12.70
CA ILE A 34 -38.28 -2.86 12.88
C ILE A 34 -37.88 -2.47 14.30
N SER A 35 -38.54 -1.49 14.92
CA SER A 35 -38.25 -1.11 16.32
C SER A 35 -38.50 -2.24 17.31
N ALA A 36 -39.56 -3.03 17.10
CA ALA A 36 -39.86 -4.19 17.95
C ALA A 36 -38.78 -5.28 17.84
N ILE A 37 -38.20 -5.46 16.64
CA ILE A 37 -37.12 -6.42 16.43
C ILE A 37 -35.83 -5.96 17.11
N VAL A 38 -35.51 -4.66 17.09
CA VAL A 38 -34.28 -4.14 17.68
C VAL A 38 -34.26 -4.25 19.21
N ASP A 39 -35.41 -4.04 19.87
CA ASP A 39 -35.51 -4.13 21.33
C ASP A 39 -35.35 -5.58 21.85
N ASP A 40 -35.57 -6.59 20.99
CA ASP A 40 -35.39 -8.02 21.28
C ASP A 40 -33.97 -8.54 20.96
N ILE A 41 -33.08 -7.72 20.39
CA ILE A 41 -31.69 -8.14 20.09
C ILE A 41 -30.91 -8.15 21.40
N PRO A 42 -30.38 -9.30 21.84
CA PRO A 42 -29.54 -9.37 23.04
C PRO A 42 -28.35 -8.44 22.87
N GLN A 43 -28.17 -7.51 23.82
CA GLN A 43 -26.93 -6.76 23.86
C GLN A 43 -25.80 -7.73 24.19
N PRO A 44 -24.72 -7.77 23.39
CA PRO A 44 -23.67 -8.74 23.61
C PRO A 44 -22.95 -8.44 24.93
N ASP A 45 -22.96 -9.42 25.84
CA ASP A 45 -22.26 -9.36 27.14
C ASP A 45 -20.72 -9.33 27.01
N THR A 46 -20.18 -9.42 25.79
CA THR A 46 -18.77 -9.79 25.53
C THR A 46 -18.10 -8.96 24.44
N GLY A 47 -17.97 -7.64 24.59
CA GLY A 47 -17.05 -6.83 23.76
C GLY A 47 -17.36 -6.76 22.25
N TRP A 48 -18.44 -7.37 21.78
CA TRP A 48 -18.93 -7.20 20.41
C TRP A 48 -19.59 -5.82 20.28
N LYS A 49 -19.42 -5.19 19.12
CA LYS A 49 -20.04 -3.89 18.84
C LYS A 49 -21.57 -4.05 18.82
N PRO A 50 -22.32 -3.13 19.43
CA PRO A 50 -23.77 -3.23 19.45
C PRO A 50 -24.31 -3.15 18.01
N LEU A 51 -25.30 -3.97 17.70
CA LEU A 51 -25.97 -4.00 16.38
C LEU A 51 -26.83 -2.76 16.15
N ALA A 52 -27.27 -2.09 17.21
CA ALA A 52 -27.99 -0.83 17.16
C ALA A 52 -27.68 0.04 18.38
N VAL A 53 -27.81 1.35 18.22
CA VAL A 53 -27.67 2.35 19.29
C VAL A 53 -28.92 3.23 19.28
N ARG A 54 -29.44 3.51 20.48
CA ARG A 54 -30.58 4.42 20.67
C ARG A 54 -30.07 5.75 21.22
N GLN A 55 -30.42 6.85 20.55
CA GLN A 55 -30.12 8.21 20.98
C GLN A 55 -31.43 9.02 20.99
N GLY A 56 -31.98 9.24 22.18
CA GLY A 56 -33.31 9.83 22.34
C GLY A 56 -34.41 8.95 21.72
N ALA A 57 -35.23 9.52 20.84
CA ALA A 57 -36.28 8.79 20.14
C ALA A 57 -35.77 7.95 18.95
N SER A 58 -34.57 8.27 18.45
CA SER A 58 -33.99 7.70 17.23
C SER A 58 -33.20 6.43 17.50
N VAL A 59 -33.28 5.48 16.55
CA VAL A 59 -32.53 4.23 16.57
C VAL A 59 -31.64 4.18 15.34
N PHE A 60 -30.36 3.85 15.56
CA PHE A 60 -29.35 3.74 14.53
C PHE A 60 -28.84 2.31 14.48
N ALA A 61 -28.80 1.71 13.30
CA ALA A 61 -28.27 0.35 13.10
C ALA A 61 -26.79 0.41 12.71
N ALA A 62 -25.99 -0.53 13.18
CA ALA A 62 -24.59 -0.66 12.80
C ALA A 62 -24.48 -0.80 11.28
N GLY A 63 -23.73 0.11 10.66
CA GLY A 63 -23.48 0.12 9.23
C GLY A 63 -22.06 -0.33 8.95
N LEU A 64 -21.16 0.64 8.77
CA LEU A 64 -19.80 0.40 8.30
C LEU A 64 -18.75 0.69 9.36
N SER A 65 -17.64 -0.05 9.27
CA SER A 65 -16.39 0.27 9.96
C SER A 65 -15.72 1.44 9.24
N LEU A 66 -15.52 2.55 9.95
CA LEU A 66 -14.83 3.75 9.47
C LEU A 66 -13.38 3.43 9.07
N ARG A 67 -12.72 2.57 9.84
CA ARG A 67 -11.37 2.08 9.51
C ARG A 67 -11.37 1.31 8.20
N SER A 68 -12.28 0.35 8.05
CA SER A 68 -12.34 -0.50 6.86
C SER A 68 -12.71 0.30 5.62
N LEU A 69 -13.51 1.35 5.76
CA LEU A 69 -13.82 2.26 4.66
C LEU A 69 -12.56 2.91 4.09
N VAL A 70 -11.68 3.42 4.96
CA VAL A 70 -10.42 4.07 4.56
C VAL A 70 -9.44 3.04 4.00
N GLU A 71 -9.20 1.94 4.72
CA GLU A 71 -8.21 0.92 4.37
C GLU A 71 -8.51 0.20 3.04
N ASN A 72 -9.79 0.09 2.67
CA ASN A 72 -10.20 -0.62 1.46
C ASN A 72 -10.67 0.32 0.35
N TYR A 73 -10.54 1.64 0.52
CA TYR A 73 -11.03 2.60 -0.48
C TYR A 73 -10.39 2.39 -1.85
N ALA A 74 -9.08 2.11 -1.91
CA ALA A 74 -8.35 1.81 -3.15
C ALA A 74 -8.89 0.59 -3.91
N ILE A 75 -9.53 -0.36 -3.21
CA ILE A 75 -10.16 -1.54 -3.81
C ILE A 75 -11.56 -1.19 -4.33
N HIS A 76 -12.28 -0.35 -3.60
CA HIS A 76 -13.66 0.02 -3.91
C HIS A 76 -13.76 1.06 -5.03
N ASP A 77 -12.86 2.04 -5.05
CA ASP A 77 -12.77 3.07 -6.09
C ASP A 77 -11.29 3.38 -6.40
N PRO A 78 -10.64 2.55 -7.24
CA PRO A 78 -9.24 2.72 -7.59
C PRO A 78 -8.97 4.03 -8.32
N ALA A 79 -9.89 4.50 -9.14
CA ALA A 79 -9.71 5.69 -9.96
C ALA A 79 -9.68 6.96 -9.10
N SER A 80 -10.64 7.10 -8.18
CA SER A 80 -10.67 8.22 -7.24
C SER A 80 -9.51 8.17 -6.26
N TYR A 81 -9.10 6.97 -5.81
CA TYR A 81 -7.93 6.79 -4.97
C TYR A 81 -6.66 7.28 -5.66
N GLU A 82 -6.38 6.86 -6.90
CA GLU A 82 -5.19 7.29 -7.63
C GLU A 82 -5.19 8.80 -7.92
N LEU A 83 -6.36 9.38 -8.19
CA LEU A 83 -6.49 10.82 -8.36
C LEU A 83 -6.20 11.58 -7.05
N ALA A 84 -6.73 11.12 -5.92
CA ALA A 84 -6.44 11.68 -4.60
C ALA A 84 -4.94 11.57 -4.29
N ARG A 85 -4.34 10.40 -4.54
CA ARG A 85 -2.92 10.13 -4.36
C ARG A 85 -2.04 11.06 -5.19
N ALA A 86 -2.30 11.16 -6.50
CA ALA A 86 -1.54 12.02 -7.40
C ALA A 86 -1.62 13.50 -6.99
N ASN A 87 -2.81 13.97 -6.61
CA ASN A 87 -3.01 15.33 -6.13
C ASN A 87 -2.27 15.60 -4.82
N LEU A 88 -2.25 14.64 -3.91
CA LEU A 88 -1.59 14.75 -2.62
C LEU A 88 -0.06 14.82 -2.78
N LEU A 89 0.51 13.92 -3.57
CA LEU A 89 1.95 13.91 -3.86
C LEU A 89 2.37 15.22 -4.55
N LYS A 90 1.56 15.72 -5.49
CA LYS A 90 1.78 17.01 -6.13
C LYS A 90 1.67 18.18 -5.16
N ARG A 91 0.68 18.18 -4.26
CA ARG A 91 0.46 19.25 -3.25
C ARG A 91 1.68 19.42 -2.35
N TYR A 92 2.32 18.31 -1.98
CA TYR A 92 3.50 18.32 -1.12
C TYR A 92 4.83 18.30 -1.89
N GLU A 93 4.79 18.46 -3.22
CA GLU A 93 6.00 18.45 -4.07
C GLU A 93 6.85 17.18 -3.87
N ILE A 94 6.22 16.06 -3.54
CA ILE A 94 6.90 14.78 -3.32
C ILE A 94 7.24 14.23 -4.71
N GLU A 95 8.52 14.24 -5.03
CA GLU A 95 9.00 13.73 -6.31
C GLU A 95 8.52 12.29 -6.54
N ASN A 96 8.07 12.04 -7.76
CA ASN A 96 7.79 10.70 -8.22
C ASN A 96 9.13 10.04 -8.50
N ILE A 97 9.74 9.48 -7.45
CA ILE A 97 10.99 8.74 -7.59
C ILE A 97 10.66 7.52 -8.43
N ASP A 98 11.18 7.50 -9.65
CA ASP A 98 10.86 6.48 -10.64
C ASP A 98 11.10 5.09 -10.03
N THR A 99 10.00 4.40 -9.75
CA THR A 99 9.98 3.05 -9.18
C THR A 99 10.28 1.98 -10.24
N GLN A 100 10.68 2.41 -11.44
CA GLN A 100 10.73 1.59 -12.65
C GLN A 100 11.84 0.55 -12.67
N ILE A 101 12.90 0.70 -11.87
CA ILE A 101 13.88 -0.38 -11.78
C ILE A 101 13.25 -1.47 -10.91
N ASN A 102 12.68 -2.47 -11.57
CA ASN A 102 12.08 -3.63 -10.94
C ASN A 102 13.17 -4.54 -10.35
N LEU A 103 13.82 -4.07 -9.28
CA LEU A 103 14.79 -4.82 -8.49
C LEU A 103 14.10 -5.94 -7.67
N GLN A 104 12.78 -6.07 -7.77
CA GLN A 104 11.98 -7.03 -6.99
C GLN A 104 11.85 -8.41 -7.64
N ASP A 105 12.34 -8.63 -8.88
CA ASP A 105 12.29 -9.97 -9.47
C ASP A 105 13.34 -10.92 -8.84
N ARG A 106 13.04 -11.32 -7.61
CA ARG A 106 13.78 -12.27 -6.79
C ARG A 106 13.76 -13.67 -7.42
N MET A 107 12.79 -13.96 -8.30
CA MET A 107 12.71 -15.27 -8.96
C MET A 107 13.78 -15.38 -10.05
N LEU A 108 13.92 -14.35 -10.89
CA LEU A 108 14.99 -14.32 -11.89
C LEU A 108 16.37 -14.33 -11.23
N GLU A 109 16.53 -13.55 -10.15
CA GLU A 109 17.77 -13.53 -9.38
C GLU A 109 18.13 -14.93 -8.83
N LYS A 110 17.17 -15.62 -8.20
CA LYS A 110 17.37 -16.99 -7.72
C LYS A 110 17.67 -17.97 -8.85
N LEU A 111 16.94 -17.88 -9.95
CA LEU A 111 17.17 -18.73 -11.12
C LEU A 111 18.60 -18.58 -11.64
N VAL A 112 19.10 -17.35 -11.73
CA VAL A 112 20.43 -17.05 -12.27
C VAL A 112 21.56 -17.37 -11.29
N PHE A 113 21.43 -17.04 -10.00
CA PHE A 113 22.55 -17.12 -9.05
C PHE A 113 22.51 -18.33 -8.11
N GLU A 114 21.36 -18.97 -7.96
CA GLU A 114 21.21 -20.13 -7.08
C GLU A 114 20.90 -21.39 -7.87
N VAL A 115 20.09 -21.33 -8.93
CA VAL A 115 19.66 -22.52 -9.68
C VAL A 115 20.60 -22.84 -10.85
N MET A 116 20.84 -21.89 -11.76
CA MET A 116 21.72 -22.06 -12.92
C MET A 116 23.14 -22.56 -12.62
N PRO A 117 23.82 -22.19 -11.52
CA PRO A 117 25.11 -22.77 -11.17
C PRO A 117 25.15 -24.30 -11.22
N TYR A 118 24.05 -24.96 -10.86
CA TYR A 118 23.94 -26.42 -10.87
C TYR A 118 23.80 -27.02 -12.28
N PHE A 119 23.41 -26.22 -13.27
CA PHE A 119 23.16 -26.65 -14.64
C PHE A 119 24.22 -26.16 -15.64
N VAL A 120 24.99 -25.13 -15.29
CA VAL A 120 26.00 -24.53 -16.17
C VAL A 120 27.36 -25.23 -15.99
N ARG A 121 27.84 -25.88 -17.05
CA ARG A 121 29.19 -26.48 -17.10
C ARG A 121 30.22 -25.43 -17.53
N ILE A 122 31.15 -25.08 -16.65
CA ILE A 122 32.22 -24.11 -16.98
C ILE A 122 33.46 -24.80 -17.58
N ASN A 123 33.76 -26.04 -17.22
CA ASN A 123 34.84 -26.81 -17.82
C ASN A 123 34.31 -27.98 -18.66
N GLU A 124 34.86 -28.18 -19.85
CA GLU A 124 34.62 -29.38 -20.68
C GLU A 124 35.33 -30.62 -20.11
N ASP A 125 36.32 -30.41 -19.23
CA ASP A 125 37.10 -31.49 -18.64
C ASP A 125 36.42 -32.08 -17.39
N ILE A 126 35.91 -33.30 -17.53
CA ILE A 126 35.16 -34.07 -16.54
C ILE A 126 35.97 -34.32 -15.25
N ARG A 127 37.30 -34.21 -15.31
CA ARG A 127 38.21 -34.54 -14.19
C ARG A 127 38.45 -33.39 -13.21
N ASN A 128 38.20 -32.14 -13.61
CA ASN A 128 38.33 -30.94 -12.76
C ASN A 128 37.00 -30.21 -12.64
N ARG A 129 36.01 -30.91 -12.08
CA ARG A 129 34.69 -30.36 -11.74
C ARG A 129 34.83 -29.43 -10.54
N LYS A 130 35.09 -28.16 -10.80
CA LYS A 130 34.92 -27.11 -9.81
C LYS A 130 33.54 -26.50 -10.01
N GLU A 131 32.79 -26.35 -8.92
CA GLU A 131 31.55 -25.60 -8.94
C GLU A 131 31.88 -24.15 -9.34
N PRO A 132 31.20 -23.60 -10.35
CA PRO A 132 31.39 -22.23 -10.76
C PRO A 132 31.26 -21.26 -9.60
N THR A 133 32.18 -20.32 -9.50
CA THR A 133 31.96 -19.16 -8.64
C THR A 133 30.88 -18.26 -9.23
N LYS A 134 30.20 -17.49 -8.38
CA LYS A 134 29.15 -16.55 -8.81
C LYS A 134 29.66 -15.57 -9.88
N THR A 135 30.90 -15.10 -9.74
CA THR A 135 31.58 -14.20 -10.68
C THR A 135 31.83 -14.87 -12.05
N GLU A 136 32.21 -16.14 -12.09
CA GLU A 136 32.39 -16.88 -13.35
C GLU A 136 31.08 -17.11 -14.09
N ILE A 137 29.97 -17.33 -13.37
CA ILE A 137 28.63 -17.42 -13.96
C ILE A 137 28.23 -16.06 -14.54
N LEU A 138 28.43 -14.97 -13.79
CA LEU A 138 28.15 -13.60 -14.23
C LEU A 138 28.89 -13.26 -15.52
N ASN A 139 30.20 -13.52 -15.58
CA ASN A 139 31.01 -13.25 -16.76
C ASN A 139 30.53 -14.04 -17.97
N ARG A 140 30.22 -15.33 -17.80
CA ARG A 140 29.65 -16.14 -18.89
C ARG A 140 28.28 -15.67 -19.34
N LEU A 141 27.44 -15.22 -18.42
CA LEU A 141 26.11 -14.73 -18.73
C LEU A 141 26.20 -13.41 -19.50
N ALA A 142 27.08 -12.51 -19.06
CA ALA A 142 27.39 -11.27 -19.76
C ALA A 142 27.97 -11.52 -21.15
N GLU A 143 28.92 -12.45 -21.30
CA GLU A 143 29.50 -12.83 -22.59
C GLU A 143 28.46 -13.45 -23.53
N LYS A 144 27.68 -14.42 -23.06
CA LYS A 144 26.69 -15.12 -23.90
C LYS A 144 25.49 -14.25 -24.28
N ALA A 145 25.02 -13.40 -23.37
CA ALA A 145 23.91 -12.50 -23.63
C ALA A 145 24.36 -11.15 -24.21
N ASN A 146 25.67 -10.97 -24.45
CA ASN A 146 26.27 -9.74 -24.95
C ASN A 146 25.84 -8.50 -24.13
N ILE A 147 25.85 -8.63 -22.80
CA ILE A 147 25.42 -7.58 -21.87
C ILE A 147 26.46 -6.46 -21.87
N PRO A 148 26.09 -5.19 -22.14
CA PRO A 148 27.02 -4.07 -22.11
C PRO A 148 27.33 -3.66 -20.67
N LEU A 149 28.15 -4.45 -19.97
CA LEU A 149 28.42 -4.29 -18.53
C LEU A 149 28.87 -2.88 -18.16
N ASP A 150 29.70 -2.22 -18.98
CA ASP A 150 30.20 -0.87 -18.67
C ASP A 150 29.10 0.20 -18.67
N GLU A 151 28.10 0.07 -19.56
CA GLU A 151 26.93 0.93 -19.57
C GLU A 151 26.12 0.76 -18.28
N TYR A 152 25.88 -0.49 -17.86
CA TYR A 152 25.07 -0.80 -16.69
C TYR A 152 25.81 -0.54 -15.37
N ARG A 153 27.12 -0.73 -15.30
CA ARG A 153 27.96 -0.26 -14.18
C ARG A 153 27.85 1.26 -14.01
N GLY A 154 27.76 2.01 -15.11
CA GLY A 154 27.47 3.44 -15.09
C GLY A 154 26.09 3.75 -14.49
N LYS A 155 25.07 2.98 -14.86
CA LYS A 155 23.69 3.09 -14.33
C LYS A 155 23.61 2.75 -12.84
N VAL A 156 24.39 1.78 -12.32
CA VAL A 156 24.45 1.49 -10.88
C VAL A 156 24.79 2.74 -10.06
N LYS A 157 25.74 3.56 -10.53
CA LYS A 157 26.14 4.80 -9.84
C LYS A 157 25.03 5.84 -9.75
N LEU A 158 24.06 5.81 -10.66
CA LEU A 158 22.87 6.67 -10.61
C LEU A 158 21.85 6.16 -9.58
N VAL A 159 21.83 4.86 -9.33
CA VAL A 159 20.93 4.22 -8.35
C VAL A 159 21.50 4.27 -6.93
N SER A 160 22.81 4.51 -6.78
CA SER A 160 23.47 4.58 -5.47
C SER A 160 23.20 5.86 -4.68
N ASP A 161 22.63 6.90 -5.29
CA ASP A 161 22.21 8.08 -4.53
C ASP A 161 20.83 7.87 -3.91
N ASN A 162 20.82 7.54 -2.63
CA ASN A 162 19.60 7.39 -1.83
C ASN A 162 19.10 8.72 -1.24
N THR A 163 19.87 9.81 -1.35
CA THR A 163 19.53 11.10 -0.72
C THR A 163 18.13 11.61 -1.10
N PRO A 164 17.68 11.53 -2.38
CA PRO A 164 16.31 11.95 -2.73
C PRO A 164 15.23 11.09 -2.07
N LEU A 165 15.49 9.77 -1.94
CA LEU A 165 14.55 8.82 -1.35
C LEU A 165 14.45 9.01 0.16
N GLU A 166 15.57 9.21 0.84
CA GLU A 166 15.62 9.53 2.27
C GLU A 166 14.84 10.81 2.58
N LYS A 167 15.09 11.88 1.82
CA LYS A 167 14.36 13.15 1.98
C LYS A 167 12.86 12.99 1.76
N ALA A 168 12.45 12.25 0.74
CA ALA A 168 11.03 11.99 0.48
C ALA A 168 10.37 11.21 1.61
N ILE A 169 11.07 10.21 2.18
CA ILE A 169 10.58 9.43 3.34
C ILE A 169 10.45 10.32 4.58
N GLU A 170 11.46 11.13 4.89
CA GLU A 170 11.43 12.06 6.01
C GLU A 170 10.28 13.07 5.88
N GLN A 171 10.11 13.63 4.69
CA GLN A 171 9.02 14.55 4.40
C GLN A 171 7.66 13.87 4.58
N LEU A 172 7.46 12.68 4.02
CA LEU A 172 6.23 11.91 4.19
C LEU A 172 5.94 11.66 5.67
N LYS A 173 6.93 11.17 6.44
CA LYS A 173 6.80 10.91 7.87
C LYS A 173 6.45 12.16 8.68
N SER A 174 7.00 13.32 8.30
CA SER A 174 6.67 14.59 8.96
C SER A 174 5.22 15.04 8.76
N LEU A 175 4.58 14.57 7.68
CA LEU A 175 3.19 14.87 7.34
C LEU A 175 2.21 13.83 7.90
N GLN A 176 2.70 12.68 8.36
CA GLN A 176 1.85 11.61 8.87
C GLN A 176 1.14 12.02 10.16
N GLN A 177 -0.15 11.72 10.20
CA GLN A 177 -0.95 11.78 11.40
C GLN A 177 -1.59 10.41 11.65
N GLY A 178 -1.79 10.09 12.93
CA GLY A 178 -2.54 8.89 13.29
C GLY A 178 -3.98 8.96 12.77
N LEU A 179 -4.58 7.81 12.46
CA LEU A 179 -6.00 7.77 12.11
C LEU A 179 -6.82 8.17 13.34
N THR A 180 -7.40 9.36 13.30
CA THR A 180 -8.37 9.84 14.28
C THR A 180 -9.77 9.55 13.78
N PHE A 181 -10.64 9.02 14.65
CA PHE A 181 -12.06 8.85 14.33
C PHE A 181 -12.83 10.14 14.65
N PRO A 182 -14.01 10.35 14.03
CA PRO A 182 -14.90 11.43 14.45
C PRO A 182 -15.29 11.25 15.93
N ASN A 183 -15.66 12.36 16.57
CA ASN A 183 -16.19 12.30 17.92
C ASN A 183 -17.43 11.41 17.96
N GLU A 184 -17.58 10.67 19.07
CA GLU A 184 -18.79 9.89 19.29
C GLU A 184 -20.03 10.79 19.35
N GLY A 185 -21.14 10.26 18.85
CA GLY A 185 -22.41 10.98 18.80
C GLY A 185 -22.89 11.22 17.38
N ILE A 186 -23.78 12.20 17.23
CA ILE A 186 -24.41 12.49 15.96
C ILE A 186 -23.43 13.23 15.03
N ILE A 187 -23.30 12.74 13.80
CA ILE A 187 -22.49 13.32 12.74
C ILE A 187 -23.36 13.62 11.51
N THR A 188 -23.14 14.77 10.91
CA THR A 188 -23.76 15.15 9.63
C THR A 188 -22.99 14.56 8.46
N GLY A 189 -23.64 14.39 7.29
CA GLY A 189 -22.97 13.93 6.06
C GLY A 189 -21.72 14.75 5.70
N SER A 190 -21.81 16.09 5.75
CA SER A 190 -20.66 16.97 5.46
C SER A 190 -19.48 16.77 6.42
N ALA A 191 -19.74 16.72 7.72
CA ALA A 191 -18.70 16.44 8.72
C ALA A 191 -18.07 15.05 8.54
N LEU A 192 -18.85 14.04 8.14
CA LEU A 192 -18.32 12.71 7.82
C LEU A 192 -17.46 12.74 6.55
N GLU A 193 -17.86 13.51 5.53
CA GLU A 193 -17.11 13.68 4.29
C GLU A 193 -15.76 14.37 4.54
N ASP A 194 -15.76 15.46 5.31
CA ASP A 194 -14.54 16.19 5.69
C ASP A 194 -13.59 15.30 6.48
N TRP A 195 -14.13 14.53 7.43
CA TRP A 195 -13.36 13.53 8.15
C TRP A 195 -12.77 12.48 7.19
N PHE A 196 -13.60 11.94 6.28
CA PHE A 196 -13.17 10.88 5.37
C PHE A 196 -12.06 11.36 4.43
N LYS A 197 -12.17 12.58 3.89
CA LYS A 197 -11.12 13.22 3.08
C LYS A 197 -9.81 13.29 3.85
N GLY A 198 -9.81 13.81 5.07
CA GLY A 198 -8.60 13.90 5.90
C GLY A 198 -8.03 12.52 6.27
N ALA A 199 -8.89 11.56 6.61
CA ALA A 199 -8.48 10.20 6.94
C ALA A 199 -7.86 9.48 5.73
N LEU A 200 -8.42 9.67 4.53
CA LEU A 200 -7.90 9.12 3.29
C LEU A 200 -6.56 9.74 2.91
N GLU A 201 -6.41 11.06 3.01
CA GLU A 201 -5.13 11.73 2.77
C GLU A 201 -4.03 11.16 3.71
N ASN A 202 -4.32 11.03 5.01
CA ASN A 202 -3.39 10.43 5.96
C ASN A 202 -3.05 8.97 5.62
N HIS A 203 -4.05 8.17 5.21
CA HIS A 203 -3.82 6.79 4.80
C HIS A 203 -2.89 6.69 3.58
N ILE A 204 -3.09 7.55 2.59
CA ILE A 204 -2.22 7.63 1.40
C ILE A 204 -0.79 7.99 1.81
N LEU A 205 -0.59 9.00 2.66
CA LEU A 205 0.76 9.39 3.12
C LEU A 205 1.47 8.24 3.86
N ASN A 206 0.74 7.49 4.68
CA ASN A 206 1.28 6.31 5.36
C ASN A 206 1.71 5.24 4.35
N LYS A 207 0.84 4.91 3.39
CA LYS A 207 1.14 3.91 2.35
C LYS A 207 2.31 4.31 1.46
N GLU A 208 2.40 5.59 1.12
CA GLU A 208 3.48 6.14 0.30
C GLU A 208 4.83 6.15 1.02
N ALA A 209 4.84 6.34 2.34
CA ALA A 209 6.05 6.20 3.14
C ALA A 209 6.49 4.73 3.22
N GLU A 210 5.58 3.82 3.56
CA GLU A 210 5.83 2.38 3.60
C GLU A 210 6.39 1.86 2.26
N LEU A 211 5.79 2.31 1.14
CA LEU A 211 6.23 1.95 -0.20
C LEU A 211 7.67 2.42 -0.47
N ARG A 212 8.00 3.67 -0.10
CA ARG A 212 9.36 4.22 -0.30
C ARG A 212 10.39 3.57 0.64
N GLU A 213 10.03 3.26 1.87
CA GLU A 213 10.88 2.49 2.79
C GLU A 213 11.19 1.10 2.24
N ASN A 214 10.18 0.41 1.69
CA ASN A 214 10.38 -0.88 1.03
C ASN A 214 11.33 -0.75 -0.17
N ILE A 215 11.18 0.30 -0.99
CA ILE A 215 12.10 0.58 -2.11
C ILE A 215 13.51 0.83 -1.58
N MET A 216 13.67 1.58 -0.50
CA MET A 216 14.96 1.88 0.10
C MET A 216 15.65 0.60 0.58
N ALA A 217 14.92 -0.27 1.28
CA ALA A 217 15.44 -1.57 1.72
C ALA A 217 15.88 -2.46 0.53
N ILE A 218 15.11 -2.46 -0.56
CA ILE A 218 15.47 -3.19 -1.79
C ILE A 218 16.73 -2.60 -2.43
N ARG A 219 16.85 -1.27 -2.48
CA ARG A 219 18.06 -0.59 -3.01
C ARG A 219 19.28 -0.89 -2.15
N GLU A 220 19.16 -0.88 -0.83
CA GLU A 220 20.25 -1.23 0.09
C GLU A 220 20.71 -2.68 -0.12
N GLU A 221 19.76 -3.62 -0.23
CA GLU A 221 20.05 -5.03 -0.55
C GLU A 221 20.77 -5.16 -1.91
N PHE A 222 20.34 -4.39 -2.91
CA PHE A 222 20.98 -4.33 -4.22
C PHE A 222 22.40 -3.75 -4.16
N LEU A 223 22.59 -2.65 -3.43
CA LEU A 223 23.88 -1.96 -3.29
C LEU A 223 24.91 -2.77 -2.48
N ALA A 224 24.46 -3.70 -1.63
CA ALA A 224 25.34 -4.62 -0.91
C ALA A 224 25.95 -5.74 -1.80
N LYS A 225 25.48 -5.91 -3.04
CA LYS A 225 25.98 -6.92 -3.99
C LYS A 225 27.27 -6.47 -4.67
N GLU A 226 27.99 -7.42 -5.29
CA GLU A 226 29.13 -7.11 -6.16
C GLU A 226 28.68 -6.28 -7.38
N LEU A 227 29.51 -5.34 -7.83
CA LEU A 227 29.17 -4.39 -8.91
C LEU A 227 28.74 -5.08 -10.22
N ASP A 228 29.34 -6.21 -10.56
CA ASP A 228 28.99 -6.96 -11.78
C ASP A 228 27.64 -7.68 -11.63
N ARG A 229 27.29 -8.09 -10.39
CA ARG A 229 25.97 -8.63 -10.08
C ARG A 229 24.90 -7.53 -10.19
N GLN A 230 25.22 -6.33 -9.74
CA GLN A 230 24.34 -5.16 -9.87
C GLN A 230 24.09 -4.80 -11.33
N ALA A 231 25.15 -4.76 -12.15
CA ALA A 231 25.05 -4.45 -13.57
C ALA A 231 24.21 -5.48 -14.35
N VAL A 232 24.41 -6.77 -14.07
CA VAL A 232 23.60 -7.84 -14.68
C VAL A 232 22.15 -7.77 -14.21
N GLN A 233 21.90 -7.52 -12.92
CA GLN A 233 20.53 -7.38 -12.41
C GLN A 233 19.79 -6.17 -13.00
N LEU A 234 20.47 -5.05 -13.22
CA LEU A 234 19.89 -3.89 -13.91
C LEU A 234 19.61 -4.14 -15.40
N TYR A 235 20.39 -4.99 -16.06
CA TYR A 235 20.10 -5.38 -17.45
C TYR A 235 18.87 -6.27 -17.56
N LEU A 236 18.62 -7.08 -16.53
CA LEU A 236 17.53 -8.04 -16.48
C LEU A 236 16.20 -7.47 -15.92
N ALA A 237 16.25 -6.30 -15.27
CA ALA A 237 15.10 -5.59 -14.69
C ALA A 237 14.41 -4.69 -15.73
#